data_AF-A0A920N724-F1
#
_entry.id   AF-A0A920N724-F1
#
_cell.length_a   1.000
_cell.length_b   1.000
_cell.length_c   1.000
_cell.angle_alpha   90.00
_cell.angle_beta   90.00
_cell.angle_gamma   90.00
#
_symmetry.space_group_name_H-M   'P 1'
#
loop_
_entity.id
_entity.type
_entity.pdbx_description
1 polymer ?
#
loop_
_entity_poly.entity_id
_entity_poly.type
_entity_poly.pdbx_seq_one_letter_code
_entity_poly.pdbx_strand_id
1 'polypeptide(L)'
;MNDQVGNPTDDQGESGSVDFVRQKVEADNETGKFDQRVVTRFPPEPNGFLHIGHAKSICLNFGIAEEYGGVCHLRMDDTDPTKEDVDFVEAIQQDITWLGFRVARRCSLRI
;
A
#
# COMPACT_ATOMS: atom_id res chain seq x y z
N MET A 1 -28.12 41.28 18.55
CA MET A 1 -26.97 40.69 17.85
C MET A 1 -26.78 39.30 18.42
N ASN A 2 -27.37 38.29 17.76
CA ASN A 2 -27.22 36.89 18.12
C ASN A 2 -26.72 36.20 16.84
N ASP A 3 -25.40 36.04 16.73
CA ASP A 3 -24.74 35.36 15.64
C ASP A 3 -24.92 33.84 15.82
N GLN A 4 -26.02 33.31 15.26
CA GLN A 4 -26.13 31.89 15.00
C GLN A 4 -25.50 31.60 13.63
N VAL A 5 -24.18 31.43 13.60
CA VAL A 5 -23.51 30.79 12.47
C VAL A 5 -23.73 29.29 12.62
N GLY A 6 -24.71 28.78 11.89
CA GLY A 6 -24.94 27.34 11.74
C GLY A 6 -23.69 26.69 11.18
N ASN A 7 -23.21 25.64 11.86
CA ASN A 7 -22.15 24.80 11.36
C ASN A 7 -22.72 23.96 10.21
N PRO A 8 -22.23 24.07 8.97
CA PRO A 8 -22.73 23.24 7.89
C PRO A 8 -22.21 21.81 8.09
N THR A 9 -23.14 20.98 8.55
CA THR A 9 -23.44 19.62 8.08
C THR A 9 -22.31 18.81 7.43
N ASP A 10 -22.03 17.70 8.09
CA ASP A 10 -21.77 16.38 7.54
C ASP A 10 -20.63 16.25 6.55
N ASP A 11 -19.51 15.78 7.11
CA ASP A 11 -18.51 14.89 6.51
C ASP A 11 -19.15 14.04 5.41
N GLN A 12 -19.06 14.54 4.18
CA GLN A 12 -19.43 13.83 2.98
C GLN A 12 -18.39 12.73 2.81
N GLY A 13 -18.62 11.58 3.47
CA GLY A 13 -18.00 10.34 3.07
C GLY A 13 -18.33 10.12 1.60
N GLU A 14 -17.37 10.44 0.73
CA GLU A 14 -17.48 10.18 -0.70
C GLU A 14 -17.81 8.70 -0.86
N SER A 15 -19.05 8.42 -1.24
CA SER A 15 -19.47 7.16 -1.85
C SER A 15 -18.79 7.05 -3.22
N GLY A 16 -17.47 7.07 -3.24
CA GLY A 16 -16.65 6.76 -4.40
C GLY A 16 -16.81 5.28 -4.67
N SER A 17 -17.17 4.94 -5.89
CA SER A 17 -17.15 3.57 -6.40
C SER A 17 -15.90 2.84 -5.87
N VAL A 18 -16.11 1.86 -5.00
CA VAL A 18 -15.03 1.10 -4.37
C VAL A 18 -14.16 0.51 -5.48
N ASP A 19 -12.84 0.71 -5.44
CA ASP A 19 -11.92 0.15 -6.45
C ASP A 19 -12.20 -1.35 -6.64
N PHE A 20 -12.16 -1.84 -7.89
CA PHE A 20 -12.46 -3.26 -8.19
C PHE A 20 -11.61 -4.26 -7.38
N VAL A 21 -10.43 -3.84 -6.94
CA VAL A 21 -9.55 -4.64 -6.08
C VAL A 21 -10.18 -4.84 -4.70
N ARG A 22 -10.73 -3.79 -4.09
CA ARG A 22 -11.41 -3.86 -2.79
C ARG A 22 -12.67 -4.69 -2.86
N GLN A 23 -13.47 -4.51 -3.91
CA GLN A 23 -14.66 -5.35 -4.15
C GLN A 23 -14.29 -6.85 -4.20
N LYS A 24 -13.14 -7.18 -4.81
CA LYS A 24 -12.66 -8.56 -4.87
C LYS A 24 -12.14 -9.07 -3.53
N VAL A 25 -11.47 -8.23 -2.75
CA VAL A 25 -11.04 -8.56 -1.39
C VAL A 25 -12.25 -8.81 -0.49
N GLU A 26 -13.28 -7.97 -0.57
CA GLU A 26 -14.54 -8.15 0.17
C GLU A 26 -15.22 -9.47 -0.19
N ALA A 27 -15.37 -9.77 -1.48
CA ALA A 27 -15.96 -11.05 -1.92
C ALA A 27 -15.13 -12.27 -1.45
N ASP A 28 -13.80 -12.21 -1.50
CA ASP A 28 -12.94 -13.28 -1.00
C ASP A 28 -13.02 -13.40 0.54
N ASN A 29 -13.25 -12.30 1.27
CA ASN A 29 -13.45 -12.28 2.71
C ASN A 29 -14.82 -12.83 3.13
N GLU A 30 -15.89 -12.51 2.38
CA GLU A 30 -17.25 -13.03 2.59
C GLU A 30 -17.32 -14.55 2.40
N THR A 31 -16.60 -15.06 1.39
CA THR A 31 -16.50 -16.50 1.14
C THR A 31 -15.54 -17.22 2.10
N GLY A 32 -14.78 -16.47 2.92
CA GLY A 32 -13.81 -17.02 3.87
C GLY A 32 -12.63 -17.71 3.19
N LYS A 33 -12.40 -17.47 1.89
CA LYS A 33 -11.42 -18.20 1.06
C LYS A 33 -10.00 -18.17 1.58
N PHE A 34 -9.61 -17.09 2.25
CA PHE A 34 -8.28 -16.90 2.83
C PHE A 34 -8.31 -16.74 4.36
N ASP A 35 -9.35 -17.27 5.03
CA ASP A 35 -9.57 -17.07 6.47
C ASP A 35 -9.60 -15.58 6.86
N GLN A 36 -10.17 -14.74 5.99
CA GLN A 36 -10.21 -13.27 6.12
C GLN A 36 -8.83 -12.59 6.18
N ARG A 37 -7.76 -13.29 5.80
CA ARG A 37 -6.39 -12.75 5.77
C ARG A 37 -6.12 -12.07 4.43
N VAL A 38 -5.77 -10.79 4.49
CA VAL A 38 -5.33 -10.02 3.33
C VAL A 38 -3.81 -9.89 3.36
N VAL A 39 -3.15 -10.38 2.31
CA VAL A 39 -1.69 -10.26 2.15
C VAL A 39 -1.37 -9.69 0.78
N THR A 40 -0.83 -8.47 0.76
CA THR A 40 -0.39 -7.78 -0.47
C THR A 40 1.12 -7.74 -0.54
N ARG A 41 1.67 -7.35 -1.70
CA ARG A 41 3.11 -7.16 -1.87
C ARG A 41 3.39 -6.03 -2.82
N PHE A 42 4.44 -5.26 -2.53
CA PHE A 42 5.03 -4.32 -3.47
C PHE A 42 6.39 -4.87 -3.90
N PRO A 43 6.53 -5.30 -5.18
CA PRO A 43 7.77 -5.87 -5.69
C PRO A 43 8.54 -4.88 -6.60
N PRO A 44 9.25 -3.87 -6.07
CA PRO A 44 10.09 -3.02 -6.90
C PRO A 44 11.36 -3.74 -7.33
N GLU A 45 11.80 -3.47 -8.55
CA GLU A 45 13.14 -3.85 -9.01
C GLU A 45 14.18 -2.86 -8.47
N PRO A 46 15.28 -3.31 -7.84
CA PRO A 46 16.28 -2.44 -7.26
C PRO A 46 17.28 -1.89 -8.31
N ASN A 47 16.78 -1.50 -9.48
CA ASN A 47 17.59 -1.00 -10.61
C ASN A 47 17.40 0.51 -10.89
N GLY A 48 16.59 1.21 -10.09
CA GLY A 48 16.33 2.63 -10.25
C GLY A 48 15.48 3.24 -9.14
N PHE A 49 15.42 4.57 -9.11
CA PHE A 49 14.61 5.32 -8.14
C PHE A 49 13.11 5.22 -8.43
N LEU A 50 12.31 5.28 -7.37
CA LEU A 50 10.86 5.32 -7.54
C LEU A 50 10.42 6.65 -8.15
N HIS A 51 9.36 6.60 -8.96
CA HIS A 51 8.71 7.78 -9.51
C HIS A 51 7.24 7.81 -9.10
N ILE A 52 6.52 8.88 -9.43
CA ILE A 52 5.12 9.08 -9.02
C ILE A 52 4.18 7.92 -9.39
N GLY A 53 4.42 7.25 -10.52
CA GLY A 53 3.69 6.02 -10.89
C GLY A 53 3.78 4.89 -9.84
N HIS A 54 4.92 4.75 -9.16
CA HIS A 54 5.08 3.78 -8.07
C HIS A 54 4.29 4.16 -6.82
N ALA A 55 4.11 5.46 -6.55
CA ALA A 55 3.30 5.92 -5.42
C ALA A 55 1.87 5.36 -5.48
N LYS A 56 1.26 5.27 -6.67
CA LYS A 56 -0.07 4.65 -6.83
C LYS A 56 -0.08 3.18 -6.40
N SER A 57 0.93 2.41 -6.81
CA SER A 57 1.04 0.99 -6.45
C SER A 57 1.31 0.80 -4.95
N ILE A 58 2.14 1.66 -4.35
CA ILE A 58 2.43 1.67 -2.92
C ILE A 58 1.13 1.97 -2.15
N CYS A 59 0.47 3.09 -2.43
CA CYS A 59 -0.76 3.46 -1.73
C CYS A 59 -1.85 2.39 -1.86
N LEU A 60 -1.97 1.74 -3.02
CA LEU A 60 -2.94 0.67 -3.22
C LEU A 60 -2.60 -0.57 -2.39
N ASN A 61 -1.37 -1.10 -2.49
CA ASN A 61 -1.00 -2.34 -1.83
C ASN A 61 -0.93 -2.19 -0.30
N PHE A 62 -0.30 -1.12 0.18
CA PHE A 62 -0.19 -0.85 1.61
C PHE A 62 -1.53 -0.38 2.20
N GLY A 63 -2.29 0.45 1.47
CA GLY A 63 -3.60 0.90 1.91
C GLY A 63 -4.60 -0.24 2.06
N ILE A 64 -4.67 -1.17 1.10
CA ILE A 64 -5.52 -2.37 1.23
C ILE A 64 -5.08 -3.24 2.42
N ALA A 65 -3.77 -3.44 2.63
CA ALA A 65 -3.32 -4.20 3.79
C ALA A 65 -3.71 -3.52 5.11
N GLU A 66 -3.59 -2.20 5.21
CA GLU A 66 -3.94 -1.45 6.42
C GLU A 66 -5.46 -1.46 6.67
N GLU A 67 -6.27 -1.23 5.64
CA GLU A 67 -7.73 -1.17 5.70
C GLU A 67 -8.36 -2.48 6.20
N TYR A 68 -7.83 -3.63 5.76
CA TYR A 68 -8.33 -4.94 6.14
C TYR A 68 -7.51 -5.60 7.28
N GLY A 69 -6.63 -4.86 7.97
CA GLY A 69 -5.80 -5.38 9.06
C GLY A 69 -4.83 -6.50 8.64
N GLY A 70 -4.48 -6.53 7.36
CA GLY A 70 -3.60 -7.47 6.71
C GLY A 70 -2.11 -7.10 6.77
N VAL A 71 -1.33 -7.71 5.88
CA VAL A 71 0.12 -7.53 5.80
C VAL A 71 0.54 -7.19 4.38
N CYS A 72 1.30 -6.12 4.20
CA CYS A 72 1.98 -5.83 2.92
C CYS A 72 3.47 -6.18 3.02
N HIS A 73 3.95 -7.03 2.12
CA HIS A 73 5.37 -7.37 2.01
C HIS A 73 6.08 -6.48 0.98
N LEU A 74 7.17 -5.84 1.39
CA LEU A 74 8.13 -5.25 0.46
C LEU A 74 9.11 -6.35 0.02
N ARG A 75 9.10 -6.67 -1.27
CA ARG A 75 10.02 -7.66 -1.87
C ARG A 75 10.88 -6.96 -2.89
N MET A 76 12.18 -6.89 -2.68
CA MET A 76 13.09 -6.47 -3.74
C MET A 76 13.14 -7.60 -4.76
N ASP A 77 12.79 -7.34 -6.02
CA ASP A 77 12.84 -8.36 -7.07
C ASP A 77 14.26 -8.42 -7.66
N ASP A 78 15.17 -9.03 -6.89
CA ASP A 78 16.62 -9.08 -7.07
C ASP A 78 17.07 -10.26 -7.95
N THR A 79 16.53 -10.32 -9.17
CA THR A 79 16.81 -11.41 -10.12
C THR A 79 18.09 -11.21 -10.95
N ASP A 80 18.73 -10.04 -10.86
CA ASP A 80 19.94 -9.69 -11.62
C ASP A 80 21.06 -9.15 -10.70
N PRO A 81 22.07 -9.96 -10.36
CA PRO A 81 23.13 -9.59 -9.42
C PRO A 81 24.08 -8.50 -9.95
N THR A 82 23.95 -8.09 -11.21
CA THR A 82 24.84 -7.08 -11.83
C THR A 82 24.33 -5.65 -11.73
N LYS A 83 23.07 -5.45 -11.34
CA LYS A 83 22.40 -4.14 -11.29
C LYS A 83 21.91 -3.75 -9.91
N GLU A 84 22.28 -4.51 -8.90
CA GLU A 84 21.92 -4.24 -7.51
C GLU A 84 22.82 -3.17 -6.93
N ASP A 85 22.24 -2.00 -6.66
CA ASP A 85 22.86 -1.00 -5.80
C ASP A 85 22.11 -0.95 -4.46
N VAL A 86 22.87 -0.99 -3.37
CA VAL A 86 22.33 -0.83 -2.01
C VAL A 86 21.65 0.54 -1.88
N ASP A 87 22.15 1.53 -2.63
CA ASP A 87 21.60 2.89 -2.64
C ASP A 87 20.14 2.91 -3.13
N PHE A 88 19.78 2.09 -4.13
CA PHE A 88 18.39 2.00 -4.60
C PHE A 88 17.49 1.34 -3.56
N VAL A 89 17.98 0.31 -2.88
CA VAL A 89 17.25 -0.40 -1.83
C VAL A 89 16.96 0.52 -0.65
N GLU A 90 17.91 1.38 -0.27
CA GLU A 90 17.72 2.38 0.79
C GLU A 90 16.76 3.48 0.35
N ALA A 91 16.90 4.01 -0.87
CA ALA A 91 16.01 5.03 -1.40
C ALA A 91 14.55 4.56 -1.47
N ILE A 92 14.31 3.34 -1.96
CA ILE A 92 12.96 2.73 -2.01
C ILE A 92 12.33 2.65 -0.62
N GLN A 93 13.09 2.27 0.41
CA GLN A 93 12.59 2.19 1.78
C GLN A 93 12.30 3.58 2.35
N GLN A 94 13.15 4.56 2.04
CA GLN A 94 12.96 5.93 2.47
C GLN A 94 11.70 6.54 1.84
N ASP A 95 11.46 6.31 0.56
CA ASP A 95 10.27 6.79 -0.16
C ASP A 95 8.98 6.19 0.41
N ILE A 96 8.96 4.88 0.70
CA ILE A 96 7.79 4.21 1.31
C ILE A 96 7.52 4.78 2.71
N THR A 97 8.56 5.01 3.49
CA THR A 97 8.45 5.61 4.83
C THR A 97 8.00 7.07 4.76
N TRP A 98 8.49 7.82 3.77
CA TRP A 98 8.10 9.21 3.52
C TRP A 98 6.61 9.33 3.14
N LEU A 99 6.09 8.36 2.38
CA LEU A 99 4.66 8.24 2.07
C LEU A 99 3.79 7.84 3.29
N GLY A 100 4.40 7.56 4.45
CA GLY A 100 3.69 7.24 5.70
C GLY A 100 3.37 5.76 5.88
N PHE A 101 3.81 4.88 4.98
CA PHE A 101 3.56 3.45 5.08
C PHE A 101 4.66 2.74 5.85
N ARG A 102 4.28 1.78 6.71
CA ARG A 102 5.22 0.97 7.48
C ARG A 102 5.36 -0.42 6.87
N VAL A 103 6.58 -0.81 6.51
CA VAL A 103 6.87 -2.15 5.99
C VAL A 103 6.71 -3.16 7.14
N ALA A 104 5.75 -4.08 7.01
CA ALA A 104 5.39 -4.98 8.09
C ALA A 104 6.51 -5.98 8.43
N ARG A 105 7.28 -6.43 7.42
CA ARG A 105 8.46 -7.31 7.60
C ARG A 105 9.43 -7.13 6.44
N ARG A 106 10.74 -7.01 6.74
CA ARG A 106 11.82 -7.19 5.78
C ARG A 106 11.90 -8.67 5.44
N CYS A 107 11.19 -9.10 4.40
CA CYS A 107 11.40 -10.43 3.86
C CYS A 107 12.63 -10.36 2.96
N SER A 108 13.81 -10.60 3.54
CA SER A 108 15.05 -10.85 2.79
C SER A 108 14.94 -12.23 2.13
N LEU A 109 13.97 -12.41 1.23
CA LEU A 109 13.88 -13.61 0.41
C LEU A 109 14.67 -13.34 -0.87
N ARG A 110 16.00 -13.41 -0.73
CA ARG A 110 16.93 -13.58 -1.84
C ARG A 110 16.65 -14.98 -2.40
N ILE A 111 16.20 -15.06 -3.65
CA ILE A 111 15.91 -16.34 -4.31
C ILE A 111 17.18 -16.88 -4.96
#